data_AF-A0A497FPE5-F1
#
_entry.id   AF-A0A497FPE5-F1
#
_cell.length_a   1.000
_cell.length_b   1.000
_cell.length_c   1.000
_cell.angle_alpha   90.00
_cell.angle_beta   90.00
_cell.angle_gamma   90.00
#
_symmetry.space_group_name_H-M   'P 1'
#
loop_
_entity.id
_entity.type
_entity.pdbx_description
1 polymer ?
#
loop_
_entity_poly.entity_id
_entity_poly.type
_entity_poly.pdbx_seq_one_letter_code
_entity_poly.pdbx_strand_id
1 'polypeptide(L)' 'MSKITKIIKVDEEIFHRAWEIFKEQRDKLWSFTDCTSFAIMEKMNIKTASTFDKHYKQAGFNTIP' A
#
# COMPACT_ATOMS: atom_id res chain seq x y z
N MET A 1 -8.60 -11.21 19.05
CA MET A 1 -8.40 -10.79 17.64
C MET A 1 -9.33 -11.60 16.75
N SER A 2 -9.90 -11.01 15.70
CA SER A 2 -10.67 -11.76 14.70
C SER A 2 -9.77 -12.83 14.07
N LYS A 3 -10.30 -14.04 13.84
CA LYS A 3 -9.59 -15.12 13.13
C LYS A 3 -9.56 -14.91 11.61
N ILE A 4 -10.34 -13.97 11.09
CA ILE A 4 -10.62 -13.80 9.66
C ILE A 4 -9.94 -12.55 9.09
N THR A 5 -9.71 -11.53 9.92
CA THR A 5 -9.15 -10.24 9.46
C THR A 5 -8.20 -9.66 10.49
N LYS A 6 -7.08 -9.11 10.00
CA LYS A 6 -6.09 -8.39 10.81
C LYS A 6 -6.15 -6.91 10.47
N ILE A 7 -6.31 -6.08 11.49
CA ILE A 7 -6.20 -4.61 11.37
C ILE A 7 -4.74 -4.24 11.62
N ILE A 8 -4.15 -3.52 10.68
CA ILE A 8 -2.78 -3.01 10.79
C ILE A 8 -2.86 -1.53 11.14
N LYS A 9 -2.25 -1.16 12.27
CA LYS A 9 -2.05 0.25 12.62
C LYS A 9 -0.85 0.77 11.84
N VAL A 10 -0.99 1.95 11.24
CA VAL A 10 0.14 2.67 10.64
C VAL A 10 1.01 3.17 11.79
N ASP A 11 2.20 2.58 11.91
CA ASP A 11 3.26 3.03 12.82
C ASP A 11 4.17 4.04 12.11
N GLU A 12 5.15 4.60 12.84
CA GLU A 12 6.08 5.60 12.29
C GLU A 12 6.89 5.04 11.11
N GLU A 13 7.30 3.78 11.16
CA GLU A 13 8.04 3.12 10.09
C GLU A 13 7.22 3.06 8.80
N ILE A 14 5.95 2.61 8.88
CA ILE A 14 5.03 2.56 7.74
C ILE A 14 4.76 3.98 7.24
N PHE A 15 4.56 4.95 8.13
CA PHE A 15 4.29 6.33 7.76
C PHE A 15 5.46 6.95 6.99
N HIS A 16 6.70 6.78 7.49
CA HIS A 16 7.89 7.31 6.82
C HIS A 16 8.11 6.65 5.46
N ARG A 17 7.93 5.33 5.37
CA ARG A 17 8.03 4.62 4.09
C ARG A 17 6.98 5.11 3.10
N ALA A 18 5.73 5.29 3.52
CA ALA A 18 4.67 5.84 2.69
C ALA A 18 5.01 7.26 2.20
N TRP A 19 5.63 8.07 3.06
CA TRP A 19 6.07 9.43 2.71
C TRP A 19 7.19 9.44 1.68
N GLU A 20 8.14 8.51 1.76
CA GLU A 20 9.18 8.34 0.74
C GLU A 20 8.58 7.98 -0.62
N ILE A 21 7.71 6.97 -0.66
CA ILE A 21 7.02 6.55 -1.88
C ILE A 21 6.24 7.72 -2.49
N PHE A 22 5.53 8.48 -1.67
CA PHE A 22 4.74 9.64 -2.11
C PHE A 22 5.61 10.74 -2.74
N LYS A 23 6.80 11.02 -2.17
CA LYS A 23 7.73 12.02 -2.72
C LYS A 23 8.41 11.59 -4.01
N GLU A 24 8.70 10.30 -4.15
CA GLU A 24 9.39 9.73 -5.32
C GLU A 24 8.49 9.72 -6.56
N GLN A 25 7.17 9.68 -6.37
CA GLN A 25 6.20 9.48 -7.45
C GLN A 25 5.55 10.81 -7.87
N ARG A 26 6.36 11.76 -8.35
CA ARG A 26 5.86 13.08 -8.78
C ARG A 26 4.95 13.03 -10.02
N ASP A 27 5.15 12.03 -10.87
CA ASP A 27 4.42 11.90 -12.15
C ASP A 27 3.17 11.03 -12.04
N LYS A 28 2.89 10.45 -10.87
CA LYS A 28 1.74 9.56 -10.65
C LYS A 28 0.74 10.24 -9.71
N LEU A 29 -0.54 10.13 -10.05
CA LEU A 29 -1.66 10.67 -9.25
C LEU A 29 -2.00 9.78 -8.05
N TRP A 30 -1.00 9.14 -7.44
CA TRP A 30 -1.20 8.28 -6.28
C TRP A 30 -1.52 9.14 -5.06
N SER A 31 -2.54 8.75 -4.30
CA SER A 31 -2.82 9.40 -3.02
C SER A 31 -1.81 8.96 -1.96
N PHE A 32 -1.70 9.72 -0.88
CA PHE A 32 -0.90 9.30 0.27
C PHE A 32 -1.45 8.00 0.90
N THR A 33 -2.77 7.77 0.82
CA THR A 33 -3.41 6.53 1.26
C THR A 33 -2.95 5.33 0.43
N ASP A 34 -2.81 5.48 -0.90
CA ASP A 34 -2.28 4.42 -1.76
C ASP A 34 -0.83 4.09 -1.39
N CYS A 35 0.00 5.11 -1.19
CA CYS A 35 1.39 4.94 -0.76
C CYS A 35 1.49 4.25 0.61
N THR A 36 0.55 4.55 1.51
CA THR A 36 0.45 3.89 2.82
C THR A 36 0.10 2.41 2.67
N SER A 37 -0.87 2.07 1.81
CA SER A 37 -1.19 0.68 1.49
C SER A 37 0.01 -0.05 0.89
N PHE A 38 0.75 0.57 -0.02
CA PHE A 38 1.95 -0.01 -0.63
C PHE A 38 3.02 -0.30 0.42
N ALA A 39 3.31 0.65 1.32
CA ALA A 39 4.27 0.47 2.41
C ALA A 39 3.87 -0.70 3.34
N ILE A 40 2.58 -0.83 3.67
CA ILE A 40 2.07 -1.98 4.45
C ILE A 40 2.29 -3.29 3.68
N MET A 41 1.94 -3.31 2.39
CA MET A 41 2.08 -4.49 1.55
C MET A 41 3.54 -4.93 1.39
N GLU A 42 4.47 -3.99 1.21
CA GLU A 42 5.92 -4.24 1.22
C GLU A 42 6.36 -4.85 2.56
N LYS A 43 6.05 -4.19 3.70
CA LYS A 43 6.45 -4.62 5.05
C LYS A 43 5.92 -6.02 5.39
N MET A 44 4.72 -6.36 4.92
CA MET A 44 4.07 -7.64 5.18
C MET A 44 4.29 -8.69 4.08
N ASN A 45 5.07 -8.38 3.04
CA ASN A 45 5.27 -9.24 1.87
C ASN A 45 3.94 -9.70 1.21
N ILE A 46 2.95 -8.79 1.16
CA ILE A 46 1.67 -9.01 0.50
C ILE A 46 1.83 -8.62 -0.96
N LYS A 47 1.61 -9.58 -1.86
CA LYS A 47 1.79 -9.38 -3.31
C LYS A 47 0.49 -9.11 -4.07
N THR A 48 -0.65 -9.36 -3.43
CA THR A 48 -1.97 -9.27 -4.07
C THR A 48 -2.89 -8.36 -3.27
N ALA A 49 -3.45 -7.34 -3.93
CA ALA A 49 -4.46 -6.44 -3.37
C ALA A 49 -5.85 -6.78 -3.92
N SER A 50 -6.86 -6.84 -3.06
CA SER A 50 -8.24 -6.90 -3.52
C SER A 50 -8.74 -5.47 -3.78
N THR A 51 -8.70 -5.01 -5.03
CA THR A 51 -8.97 -3.59 -5.37
C THR A 51 -9.34 -3.42 -6.84
N PHE A 52 -10.14 -2.39 -7.12
CA PHE A 52 -10.43 -1.93 -8.49
C PHE A 52 -9.52 -0.77 -8.93
N ASP A 53 -8.64 -0.29 -8.04
CA ASP A 53 -7.75 0.82 -8.33
C ASP A 53 -6.51 0.35 -9.13
N LYS A 54 -6.35 0.94 -10.31
CA LYS A 54 -5.20 0.70 -11.21
C LYS A 54 -3.86 1.09 -10.60
N HIS A 55 -3.82 1.94 -9.58
CA HIS A 55 -2.59 2.38 -8.93
C HIS A 55 -1.80 1.19 -8.35
N TYR A 56 -2.48 0.16 -7.85
CA TYR A 56 -1.84 -1.04 -7.28
C TYR A 56 -1.12 -1.85 -8.37
N LYS A 57 -1.72 -1.97 -9.57
CA LYS A 57 -1.03 -2.59 -10.72
C LYS A 57 0.18 -1.77 -11.14
N GLN A 58 0.06 -0.44 -11.19
CA GLN A 58 1.19 0.45 -11.53
C GLN A 58 2.33 0.41 -10.50
N ALA A 59 2.02 0.11 -9.24
CA ALA A 59 3.00 -0.09 -8.16
C ALA A 59 3.60 -1.50 -8.17
N GLY A 60 3.17 -2.39 -9.06
CA GLY A 60 3.72 -3.74 -9.23
C GLY A 60 3.04 -4.83 -8.43
N PHE A 61 1.87 -4.55 -7.83
CA PHE A 61 1.07 -5.56 -7.12
C PHE A 61 0.15 -6.31 -8.07
N ASN A 62 -0.10 -7.57 -7.76
CA ASN A 62 -1.23 -8.29 -8.34
C ASN A 62 -2.52 -7.70 -7.77
N THR A 63 -3.58 -7.61 -8.57
CA THR A 63 -4.89 -7.19 -8.07
C THR A 63 -5.92 -8.27 -8.33
N ILE A 64 -6.90 -8.40 -7.44
CA ILE A 64 -8.04 -9.27 -7.62
C ILE A 64 -9.38 -8.59 -7.28
N PRO A 65 -10.48 -9.04 -7.90
CA PRO A 65 -10.45 -9.75 -9.18
C PRO A 65 -9.78 -8.90 -10.27
#